data_AF-A0AAD7FBU6-F1
#
_entry.id   AF-A0AAD7FBU6-F1
#
_cell.length_a   1.000
_cell.length_b   1.000
_cell.length_c   1.000
_cell.angle_alpha   90.00
_cell.angle_beta   90.00
_cell.angle_gamma   90.00
#
_symmetry.space_group_name_H-M   'P 1'
#
loop_
_entity.id
_entity.type
_entity.pdbx_description
1 polymer ?
#
loop_
_entity_poly.entity_id
_entity_poly.type
_entity_poly.pdbx_seq_one_letter_code
_entity_poly.pdbx_strand_id
1 'polypeptide(L)'
;MASVHYCKGVAVIRCFFQRKISREQLQEAHIRAIEFVEEFETLYCARIPERIHFVRQSIHAMVHLAQEVVRIGPHVNYAQWTMERTIGNLGEEIKQPSNPFANLSECAWRRCQINALQAMIPDLTDTPDADDSAYQVPRGGKDFGNGRILLRAKDESKNLITGPAASAIREFLGAEEECEVKLKRWARFRLPNGQIARSHWKEKEKSLENIRMARNVKICLKGQTEIAEVYFYFEAEDQETPLALAALYSRPDKDLLQQSSGTVWSCNAPTGFTVFDTKTISAVVAMVPHEHKNSKHFFLVEKPGLEITSLAGYRDKDDEA
;
A
#
# COMPACT_ATOMS: atom_id res chain seq x y z
N MET A 1 26.49 0.00 12.07
CA MET A 1 26.31 1.45 12.26
C MET A 1 25.70 2.12 11.03
N ALA A 2 26.30 2.06 9.83
CA ALA A 2 25.74 2.71 8.63
C ALA A 2 24.32 2.24 8.24
N SER A 3 23.98 0.97 8.46
CA SER A 3 22.63 0.45 8.19
C SER A 3 21.57 1.02 9.15
N VAL A 4 21.91 1.22 10.43
CA VAL A 4 21.01 1.75 11.46
C VAL A 4 20.75 3.25 11.22
N HIS A 5 21.80 4.00 10.88
CA HIS A 5 21.70 5.41 10.51
C HIS A 5 20.74 5.60 9.32
N TYR A 6 20.92 4.83 8.24
CA TYR A 6 20.04 4.88 7.08
C TYR A 6 18.58 4.56 7.45
N CYS A 7 18.36 3.52 8.27
CA CYS A 7 17.03 3.15 8.76
C CYS A 7 16.37 4.29 9.54
N LYS A 8 17.11 5.05 10.35
CA LYS A 8 16.58 6.23 11.06
C LYS A 8 16.06 7.29 10.07
N GLY A 9 16.83 7.60 9.02
CA GLY A 9 16.39 8.53 7.97
C GLY A 9 15.15 8.05 7.23
N VAL A 10 15.09 6.75 6.90
CA VAL A 10 13.89 6.14 6.30
C VAL A 10 12.68 6.24 7.22
N ALA A 11 12.84 6.04 8.53
CA ALA A 11 11.75 6.16 9.50
C ALA A 11 11.16 7.57 9.51
N VAL A 12 12.02 8.59 9.50
CA VAL A 12 11.66 10.02 9.43
C VAL A 12 10.84 10.30 8.17
N ILE A 13 11.35 9.88 7.00
CA ILE A 13 10.65 10.09 5.72
C ILE A 13 9.31 9.34 5.70
N ARG A 14 9.26 8.09 6.18
CA ARG A 14 8.00 7.34 6.27
C ARG A 14 6.95 8.05 7.12
N CYS A 15 7.34 8.71 8.22
CA CYS A 15 6.43 9.50 9.04
C CYS A 15 5.85 10.69 8.26
N PHE A 16 6.71 11.52 7.65
CA PHE A 16 6.26 12.73 6.95
C PHE A 16 5.43 12.47 5.69
N PHE A 17 5.49 11.26 5.14
CA PHE A 17 4.67 10.83 4.00
C PHE A 17 3.32 10.20 4.38
N GLN A 18 2.99 10.11 5.68
CA GLN A 18 1.67 9.68 6.12
C GLN A 18 0.64 10.78 5.87
N ARG A 19 -0.58 10.41 5.49
CA ARG A 19 -1.69 11.36 5.34
C ARG A 19 -2.14 11.93 6.69
N LYS A 20 -2.10 11.11 7.73
CA LYS A 20 -2.47 11.47 9.11
C LYS A 20 -1.26 11.23 9.98
N ILE A 21 -0.79 12.29 10.66
CA ILE A 21 0.36 12.25 11.55
C ILE A 21 -0.11 12.77 12.91
N SER A 22 0.04 11.97 13.96
CA SER A 22 -0.25 12.44 15.32
C SER A 22 0.81 13.42 15.80
N ARG A 23 0.49 14.24 16.79
CA ARG A 23 1.46 15.20 17.36
C ARG A 23 2.68 14.47 17.92
N GLU A 24 2.45 13.35 18.59
CA GLU A 24 3.49 12.51 19.20
C GLU A 24 4.39 11.91 18.13
N GLN A 25 3.82 11.38 17.04
CA GLN A 25 4.58 10.89 15.90
C GLN A 25 5.41 11.99 15.24
N LEU A 26 4.87 13.21 15.15
CA LEU A 26 5.55 14.35 14.55
C LEU A 26 6.75 14.81 15.40
N GLN A 27 6.56 14.88 16.73
CA GLN A 27 7.63 15.22 17.67
C GLN A 27 8.76 14.18 17.63
N GLU A 28 8.39 12.90 17.66
CA GLU A 28 9.34 11.79 17.58
C GLU A 28 10.12 11.81 16.25
N ALA A 29 9.43 12.07 15.13
CA ALA A 29 10.07 12.21 13.83
C ALA A 29 11.03 13.40 13.76
N HIS A 30 10.69 14.52 14.41
CA HIS A 30 11.57 15.69 14.47
C HIS A 30 12.85 15.38 15.26
N ILE A 31 12.75 14.74 16.42
CA ILE A 31 13.91 14.31 17.22
C ILE A 31 14.80 13.39 16.38
N ARG A 32 14.21 12.36 15.75
CA ARG A 32 14.95 11.43 14.88
C ARG A 32 15.60 12.12 13.68
N ALA A 33 14.98 13.16 13.12
CA ALA A 33 15.54 13.92 12.02
C ALA A 33 16.81 14.69 12.44
N ILE A 34 16.80 15.30 13.63
CA ILE A 34 17.96 15.99 14.20
C ILE A 34 19.09 14.97 14.43
N GLU A 35 18.81 13.89 15.16
CA GLU A 35 19.78 12.83 15.43
C GLU A 35 20.37 12.25 14.14
N PHE A 36 19.54 12.03 13.11
CA PHE A 36 19.99 11.55 11.82
C PHE A 36 21.01 12.49 11.17
N VAL A 37 20.78 13.81 11.21
CA VAL A 37 21.69 14.80 10.61
C VAL A 37 23.00 14.91 11.40
N GLU A 38 22.93 14.92 12.73
CA GLU A 38 24.12 14.94 13.61
C GLU A 38 24.98 13.67 13.42
N GLU A 39 24.35 12.50 13.36
CA GLU A 39 25.02 11.24 13.06
C GLU A 39 25.56 11.22 11.63
N PHE A 40 24.87 11.82 10.66
CA PHE A 40 25.36 11.91 9.28
C PHE A 40 26.66 12.71 9.19
N GLU A 41 26.71 13.86 9.88
CA GLU A 41 27.92 14.68 9.98
C GLU A 41 29.06 13.86 10.60
N THR A 42 28.80 13.14 11.68
CA THR A 42 29.80 12.35 12.40
C THR A 42 30.32 11.17 11.56
N LEU A 43 29.42 10.41 10.92
CA LEU A 43 29.76 9.18 10.22
C LEU A 43 30.37 9.42 8.83
N TYR A 44 29.81 10.36 8.06
CA TYR A 44 30.18 10.55 6.66
C TYR A 44 31.08 11.75 6.44
N CYS A 45 30.80 12.87 7.12
CA CYS A 45 31.59 14.10 6.96
C CYS A 45 32.81 14.12 7.88
N ALA A 46 32.72 13.51 9.06
CA ALA A 46 33.76 13.47 10.09
C ALA A 46 34.34 14.85 10.44
N ARG A 47 33.56 15.93 10.22
CA ARG A 47 33.99 17.34 10.35
C ARG A 47 35.22 17.72 9.50
N ILE A 48 35.44 17.00 8.41
CA ILE A 48 36.51 17.27 7.45
C ILE A 48 35.97 18.25 6.39
N PRO A 49 36.54 19.46 6.24
CA PRO A 49 36.04 20.48 5.30
C PRO A 49 35.89 19.97 3.86
N GLU A 50 36.80 19.11 3.41
CA GLU A 50 36.79 18.52 2.08
C GLU A 50 35.56 17.65 1.83
N ARG A 51 34.88 17.17 2.89
CA ARG A 51 33.69 16.30 2.83
C ARG A 51 32.37 17.06 2.96
N ILE A 52 32.39 18.39 3.07
CA ILE A 52 31.17 19.20 3.22
C ILE A 52 30.15 18.97 2.10
N HIS A 53 30.63 18.61 0.90
CA HIS A 53 29.80 18.31 -0.26
C HIS A 53 28.87 17.09 -0.08
N PHE A 54 29.10 16.24 0.92
CA PHE A 54 28.18 15.17 1.30
C PHE A 54 26.91 15.68 1.98
N VAL A 55 26.95 16.85 2.64
CA VAL A 55 25.78 17.46 3.29
C VAL A 55 24.94 18.16 2.22
N ARG A 56 24.23 17.35 1.43
CA ARG A 56 23.27 17.86 0.45
C ARG A 56 22.11 18.56 1.19
N GLN A 57 21.50 19.54 0.53
CA GLN A 57 20.32 20.24 1.06
C GLN A 57 19.21 19.26 1.48
N SER A 58 19.02 18.15 0.76
CA SER A 58 18.02 17.13 1.11
C SER A 58 18.27 16.47 2.47
N ILE A 59 19.53 16.35 2.91
CA ILE A 59 19.88 15.83 4.23
C ILE A 59 19.46 16.84 5.31
N HIS A 60 19.87 18.10 5.16
CA HIS A 60 19.55 19.15 6.12
C HIS A 60 18.05 19.51 6.12
N ALA A 61 17.36 19.42 4.97
CA ALA A 61 15.95 19.74 4.85
C ALA A 61 15.06 18.90 5.78
N MET A 62 15.48 17.68 6.14
CA MET A 62 14.70 16.78 7.00
C MET A 62 14.38 17.37 8.38
N VAL A 63 15.27 18.20 8.96
CA VAL A 63 15.01 18.78 10.28
C VAL A 63 13.88 19.81 10.26
N HIS A 64 13.60 20.40 9.08
CA HIS A 64 12.56 21.42 8.89
C HIS A 64 11.20 20.82 8.56
N LEU A 65 11.17 19.57 8.07
CA LEU A 65 9.94 18.94 7.59
C LEU A 65 8.84 18.89 8.66
N ALA A 66 9.19 18.68 9.93
CA ALA A 66 8.18 18.64 11.00
C ALA A 66 7.45 19.99 11.18
N GLN A 67 8.17 21.10 11.05
CA GLN A 67 7.60 22.45 11.14
C GLN A 67 6.74 22.74 9.91
N GLU A 68 7.20 22.32 8.73
CA GLU A 68 6.42 22.44 7.50
C GLU A 68 5.13 21.61 7.56
N VAL A 69 5.14 20.44 8.21
CA VAL A 69 3.92 19.65 8.43
C VAL A 69 2.88 20.43 9.23
N VAL A 70 3.29 21.21 10.24
CA VAL A 70 2.38 22.08 10.99
C VAL A 70 1.88 23.25 10.13
N ARG A 71 2.76 23.82 9.29
CA ARG A 71 2.47 25.02 8.50
C ARG A 71 1.52 24.74 7.32
N ILE A 72 1.81 23.69 6.55
CA ILE A 72 1.16 23.42 5.26
C ILE A 72 0.64 21.98 5.12
N GLY A 73 0.70 21.17 6.19
CA GLY A 73 0.24 19.79 6.21
C GLY A 73 1.30 18.78 5.79
N PRO A 74 0.97 17.48 5.73
CA PRO A 74 1.91 16.40 5.43
C PRO A 74 2.71 16.57 4.14
N HIS A 75 3.97 16.11 4.13
CA HIS A 75 4.89 16.31 3.00
C HIS A 75 4.39 15.69 1.69
N VAL A 76 3.66 14.59 1.81
CA VAL A 76 2.97 13.91 0.71
C VAL A 76 1.99 14.81 -0.08
N ASN A 77 1.52 15.92 0.50
CA ASN A 77 0.64 16.89 -0.18
C ASN A 77 1.39 17.84 -1.14
N TYR A 78 2.66 18.12 -0.87
CA TYR A 78 3.49 19.07 -1.65
C TYR A 78 4.85 18.47 -2.05
N ALA A 79 4.98 17.15 -1.98
CA ALA A 79 6.14 16.46 -2.49
C ALA A 79 6.26 16.70 -4.00
N GLN A 80 7.49 16.64 -4.51
CA GLN A 80 7.79 16.94 -5.91
C GLN A 80 6.87 16.19 -6.89
N TRP A 81 6.65 14.89 -6.68
CA TRP A 81 5.76 14.10 -7.55
C TRP A 81 4.29 14.54 -7.49
N THR A 82 3.81 15.01 -6.33
CA THR A 82 2.44 15.55 -6.18
C THR A 82 2.31 16.88 -6.92
N MET A 83 3.33 17.74 -6.80
CA MET A 83 3.39 19.01 -7.51
C MET A 83 3.51 18.81 -9.02
N GLU A 84 4.43 17.95 -9.48
CA GLU A 84 4.63 17.64 -10.90
C GLU A 84 3.38 17.06 -11.54
N ARG A 85 2.67 16.15 -10.86
CA ARG A 85 1.39 15.63 -11.35
C ARG A 85 0.33 16.72 -11.45
N THR A 86 0.27 17.62 -10.46
CA THR A 86 -0.65 18.76 -10.50
C THR A 86 -0.32 19.72 -11.65
N ILE A 87 0.97 19.98 -11.89
CA ILE A 87 1.45 20.79 -13.02
C ILE A 87 1.05 20.15 -14.34
N GLY A 88 1.27 18.84 -14.51
CA GLY A 88 0.86 18.10 -15.71
C GLY A 88 -0.65 18.19 -15.97
N ASN A 89 -1.46 17.88 -14.95
CA ASN A 89 -2.92 17.94 -15.04
C ASN A 89 -3.44 19.34 -15.39
N LEU A 90 -2.87 20.38 -14.78
CA LEU A 90 -3.23 21.77 -15.09
C LEU A 90 -2.76 22.18 -16.49
N GLY A 91 -1.60 21.68 -16.94
CA GLY A 91 -1.08 21.91 -18.27
C GLY A 91 -2.00 21.36 -19.37
N GLU A 92 -2.60 20.19 -19.16
CA GLU A 92 -3.58 19.58 -20.08
C GLU A 92 -4.85 20.44 -20.26
N GLU A 93 -5.17 21.31 -19.29
CA GLU A 93 -6.35 22.18 -19.32
C GLU A 93 -6.11 23.54 -19.96
N ILE A 94 -4.86 23.89 -20.27
CA ILE A 94 -4.54 25.16 -20.92
C ILE A 94 -4.99 25.07 -22.38
N LYS A 95 -6.07 25.79 -22.71
CA LYS A 95 -6.68 25.80 -24.06
C LYS A 95 -6.46 27.12 -24.80
N GLN A 96 -5.95 28.15 -24.13
CA GLN A 96 -5.71 29.46 -24.74
C GLN A 96 -4.22 29.79 -24.88
N PRO A 97 -3.62 29.67 -26.08
CA PRO A 97 -2.20 29.91 -26.29
C PRO A 97 -1.81 31.40 -26.20
N SER A 98 -2.76 32.33 -26.39
CA SER A 98 -2.48 33.78 -26.39
C SER A 98 -2.40 34.40 -24.98
N ASN A 99 -3.01 33.78 -23.97
CA ASN A 99 -2.93 34.22 -22.58
C ASN A 99 -2.92 33.03 -21.61
N PRO A 100 -1.85 32.21 -21.65
CA PRO A 100 -1.80 30.93 -20.97
C PRO A 100 -1.85 31.07 -19.44
N PHE A 101 -1.23 32.11 -18.88
CA PHE A 101 -1.19 32.31 -17.42
C PHE A 101 -2.55 32.74 -16.83
N ALA A 102 -3.29 33.60 -17.52
CA ALA A 102 -4.65 33.95 -17.08
C ALA A 102 -5.60 32.75 -17.21
N ASN A 103 -5.50 32.00 -18.32
CA ASN A 103 -6.27 30.78 -18.49
C ASN A 103 -5.94 29.73 -17.41
N LEU A 104 -4.65 29.52 -17.10
CA LEU A 104 -4.22 28.64 -16.03
C LEU A 104 -4.77 29.06 -14.66
N SER A 105 -4.75 30.37 -14.36
CA SER A 105 -5.28 30.91 -13.09
C SER A 105 -6.78 30.62 -12.95
N GLU A 106 -7.54 30.81 -14.03
CA GLU A 106 -8.97 30.49 -14.08
C GLU A 106 -9.24 28.98 -13.91
N CYS A 107 -8.46 28.12 -14.59
CA CYS A 107 -8.58 26.66 -14.44
C CYS A 107 -8.30 26.21 -13.00
N ALA A 108 -7.20 26.72 -12.41
CA ALA A 108 -6.84 26.43 -11.03
C ALA A 108 -7.93 26.90 -10.04
N TRP A 109 -8.43 28.13 -10.21
CA TRP A 109 -9.50 28.69 -9.39
C TRP A 109 -10.78 27.84 -9.44
N ARG A 110 -11.25 27.49 -10.64
CA ARG A 110 -12.43 26.63 -10.82
C ARG A 110 -12.25 25.27 -10.16
N ARG A 111 -11.08 24.64 -10.32
CA ARG A 111 -10.78 23.37 -9.66
C ARG A 111 -10.78 23.50 -8.14
N CYS A 112 -10.21 24.57 -7.59
CA CYS A 112 -10.28 24.83 -6.15
C CYS A 112 -11.74 24.99 -5.67
N GLN A 113 -12.59 25.70 -6.43
CA GLN A 113 -14.01 25.84 -6.10
C GLN A 113 -14.75 24.50 -6.15
N ILE A 114 -14.52 23.69 -7.18
CA ILE A 114 -15.12 22.35 -7.31
C ILE A 114 -14.66 21.47 -6.14
N ASN A 115 -13.35 21.38 -5.88
CA ASN A 115 -12.80 20.59 -4.78
C ASN A 115 -13.36 21.04 -3.43
N ALA A 116 -13.54 22.35 -3.21
CA ALA A 116 -14.13 22.88 -1.99
C ALA A 116 -15.60 22.47 -1.86
N LEU A 117 -16.39 22.56 -2.93
CA LEU A 117 -17.79 22.13 -2.94
C LEU A 117 -17.92 20.62 -2.68
N GLN A 118 -17.09 19.81 -3.33
CA GLN A 118 -17.04 18.36 -3.14
C GLN A 118 -16.65 17.98 -1.70
N ALA A 119 -15.72 18.72 -1.09
CA ALA A 119 -15.34 18.51 0.30
C ALA A 119 -16.44 18.93 1.29
N MET A 120 -17.21 19.97 0.97
CA MET A 120 -18.32 20.46 1.80
C MET A 120 -19.59 19.62 1.66
N ILE A 121 -19.83 19.05 0.47
CA ILE A 121 -21.03 18.28 0.13
C ILE A 121 -20.58 17.00 -0.60
N PRO A 122 -20.17 15.94 0.13
CA PRO A 122 -19.68 14.69 -0.46
C PRO A 122 -20.67 14.03 -1.43
N ASP A 123 -21.97 14.19 -1.20
CA ASP A 123 -23.04 13.64 -2.03
C ASP A 123 -22.99 14.15 -3.50
N LEU A 124 -22.34 15.29 -3.76
CA LEU A 124 -22.12 15.80 -5.13
C LEU A 124 -21.10 14.96 -5.92
N THR A 125 -20.31 14.12 -5.24
CA THR A 125 -19.32 13.22 -5.85
C THR A 125 -19.83 11.80 -6.05
N ASP A 126 -21.01 11.47 -5.51
CA ASP A 126 -21.62 10.15 -5.62
C ASP A 126 -22.29 9.91 -6.97
N THR A 127 -22.23 10.86 -7.91
CA THR A 127 -22.53 10.57 -9.31
C THR A 127 -21.31 9.90 -9.91
N PRO A 128 -21.32 8.57 -10.17
CA PRO A 128 -20.31 8.01 -11.05
C PRO A 128 -20.47 8.75 -12.37
N ASP A 129 -19.43 9.48 -12.78
CA ASP A 129 -19.37 9.97 -14.14
C ASP A 129 -19.64 8.76 -15.04
N ALA A 130 -20.67 8.84 -15.86
CA ALA A 130 -21.13 7.73 -16.69
C ALA A 130 -20.04 7.20 -17.66
N ASP A 131 -18.95 7.97 -17.82
CA ASP A 131 -17.76 7.67 -18.61
C ASP A 131 -16.55 7.17 -17.79
N ASP A 132 -16.63 7.09 -16.45
CA ASP A 132 -15.53 6.56 -15.65
C ASP A 132 -15.56 5.02 -15.63
N SER A 133 -15.09 4.45 -16.75
CA SER A 133 -14.84 3.02 -16.94
C SER A 133 -14.05 2.37 -15.77
N ALA A 134 -13.36 3.17 -14.95
CA ALA A 134 -12.62 2.69 -13.79
C ALA A 134 -13.50 2.33 -12.57
N TYR A 135 -14.74 2.81 -12.48
CA TYR A 135 -15.71 2.42 -11.44
C TYR A 135 -16.58 1.25 -11.84
N GLN A 136 -16.71 0.99 -13.14
CA GLN A 136 -17.48 -0.15 -13.62
C GLN A 136 -16.83 -1.46 -13.18
N VAL A 137 -17.67 -2.39 -12.75
CA VAL A 137 -17.26 -3.77 -12.45
C VAL A 137 -16.81 -4.39 -13.78
N PRO A 138 -15.54 -4.80 -13.93
CA PRO A 138 -15.10 -5.44 -15.16
C PRO A 138 -15.94 -6.68 -15.47
N ARG A 139 -16.09 -7.01 -16.76
CA ARG A 139 -16.91 -8.16 -17.18
C ARG A 139 -16.46 -9.44 -16.45
N GLY A 140 -17.41 -10.11 -15.80
CA GLY A 140 -17.16 -11.34 -15.04
C GLY A 140 -16.56 -11.12 -13.64
N GLY A 141 -16.36 -9.87 -13.24
CA GLY A 141 -16.13 -9.51 -11.84
C GLY A 141 -17.42 -9.56 -11.02
N LYS A 142 -17.29 -9.72 -9.70
CA LYS A 142 -18.41 -9.69 -8.76
C LYS A 142 -18.14 -8.65 -7.68
N ASP A 143 -19.03 -7.67 -7.59
CA ASP A 143 -18.95 -6.58 -6.63
C ASP A 143 -19.59 -6.97 -5.29
N PHE A 144 -18.91 -6.59 -4.20
CA PHE A 144 -19.33 -6.76 -2.81
C PHE A 144 -19.50 -5.41 -2.10
N GLY A 145 -19.54 -4.31 -2.86
CA GLY A 145 -19.72 -2.94 -2.36
C GLY A 145 -18.44 -2.33 -1.80
N ASN A 146 -18.46 -1.03 -1.56
CA ASN A 146 -17.34 -0.27 -0.99
C ASN A 146 -16.00 -0.47 -1.76
N GLY A 147 -16.07 -0.63 -3.09
CA GLY A 147 -14.91 -0.86 -3.94
C GLY A 147 -14.29 -2.26 -3.88
N ARG A 148 -14.90 -3.20 -3.13
CA ARG A 148 -14.42 -4.59 -3.00
C ARG A 148 -14.97 -5.46 -4.12
N ILE A 149 -14.11 -5.90 -5.02
CA ILE A 149 -14.54 -6.66 -6.20
C ILE A 149 -13.69 -7.92 -6.38
N LEU A 150 -14.33 -9.08 -6.51
CA LEU A 150 -13.66 -10.26 -7.04
C LEU A 150 -13.50 -10.12 -8.54
N LEU A 151 -12.28 -10.32 -9.04
CA LEU A 151 -11.93 -10.17 -10.44
C LEU A 151 -11.49 -11.50 -11.03
N ARG A 152 -11.65 -11.65 -12.36
CA ARG A 152 -11.11 -12.78 -13.12
C ARG A 152 -9.58 -12.86 -12.92
N ALA A 153 -8.93 -14.01 -13.10
CA ALA A 153 -9.45 -15.32 -13.46
C ALA A 153 -10.26 -16.00 -12.33
N LYS A 154 -11.25 -16.82 -12.71
CA LYS A 154 -12.11 -17.61 -11.81
C LYS A 154 -12.26 -19.02 -12.35
N ASP A 155 -12.37 -20.02 -11.47
CA ASP A 155 -12.83 -21.36 -11.85
C ASP A 155 -14.22 -21.32 -12.50
N GLU A 156 -14.45 -22.16 -13.51
CA GLU A 156 -15.74 -22.27 -14.19
C GLU A 156 -16.76 -23.04 -13.32
N SER A 157 -16.33 -24.13 -12.70
CA SER A 157 -17.12 -25.01 -11.83
C SER A 157 -16.54 -25.07 -10.41
N LYS A 158 -17.35 -25.56 -9.45
CA LYS A 158 -16.86 -25.80 -8.08
C LYS A 158 -15.84 -26.95 -8.13
N ASN A 159 -14.64 -26.72 -7.61
CA ASN A 159 -13.57 -27.71 -7.51
C ASN A 159 -13.48 -28.24 -6.08
N LEU A 160 -13.16 -29.53 -5.95
CA LEU A 160 -12.85 -30.14 -4.67
C LEU A 160 -11.49 -29.65 -4.19
N ILE A 161 -11.44 -29.07 -2.99
CA ILE A 161 -10.22 -28.68 -2.29
C ILE A 161 -9.89 -29.80 -1.31
N THR A 162 -8.62 -30.19 -1.23
CA THR A 162 -8.15 -31.31 -0.40
C THR A 162 -6.97 -30.90 0.50
N GLY A 163 -6.62 -31.77 1.45
CA GLY A 163 -5.45 -31.62 2.30
C GLY A 163 -5.54 -30.47 3.30
N PRO A 164 -4.39 -29.90 3.72
CA PRO A 164 -4.34 -28.77 4.67
C PRO A 164 -5.17 -27.56 4.22
N ALA A 165 -5.25 -27.38 2.90
CA ALA A 165 -6.21 -26.57 2.16
C ALA A 165 -7.62 -26.58 2.76
N ALA A 166 -8.22 -27.76 2.66
CA ALA A 166 -9.58 -28.03 3.04
C ALA A 166 -9.76 -27.97 4.56
N SER A 167 -8.76 -28.41 5.33
CA SER A 167 -8.80 -28.35 6.80
C SER A 167 -8.94 -26.92 7.31
N ALA A 168 -8.15 -25.97 6.79
CA ALA A 168 -8.24 -24.57 7.18
C ALA A 168 -9.59 -23.93 6.81
N ILE A 169 -10.19 -24.35 5.68
CA ILE A 169 -11.51 -23.87 5.27
C ILE A 169 -12.61 -24.44 6.16
N ARG A 170 -12.56 -25.74 6.48
CA ARG A 170 -13.52 -26.38 7.42
C ARG A 170 -13.46 -25.75 8.79
N GLU A 171 -12.25 -25.54 9.32
CA GLU A 171 -12.03 -24.91 10.62
C GLU A 171 -12.65 -23.51 10.66
N PHE A 172 -12.43 -22.68 9.63
CA PHE A 172 -13.00 -21.34 9.57
C PHE A 172 -14.53 -21.32 9.44
N LEU A 173 -15.10 -22.23 8.65
CA LEU A 173 -16.54 -22.32 8.43
C LEU A 173 -17.28 -23.06 9.56
N GLY A 174 -16.56 -23.66 10.53
CA GLY A 174 -17.17 -24.49 11.57
C GLY A 174 -17.81 -25.77 11.01
N ALA A 175 -17.31 -26.28 9.88
CA ALA A 175 -17.84 -27.47 9.23
C ALA A 175 -17.23 -28.76 9.79
N GLU A 176 -18.00 -29.85 9.77
CA GLU A 176 -17.54 -31.18 10.21
C GLU A 176 -16.37 -31.71 9.37
N GLU A 177 -15.55 -32.59 9.97
CA GLU A 177 -14.33 -33.05 9.31
C GLU A 177 -14.60 -33.84 8.01
N GLU A 178 -15.72 -34.52 7.92
CA GLU A 178 -16.07 -35.36 6.76
C GLU A 178 -16.67 -34.56 5.60
N CYS A 179 -16.94 -33.26 5.80
CA CYS A 179 -17.56 -32.40 4.80
C CYS A 179 -16.61 -32.10 3.64
N GLU A 180 -17.04 -32.41 2.41
CA GLU A 180 -16.28 -32.09 1.20
C GLU A 180 -16.28 -30.57 0.92
N VAL A 181 -15.10 -29.97 0.84
CA VAL A 181 -14.95 -28.55 0.48
C VAL A 181 -14.96 -28.39 -1.03
N LYS A 182 -16.11 -28.03 -1.61
CA LYS A 182 -16.26 -27.73 -3.05
C LYS A 182 -16.56 -26.24 -3.27
N LEU A 183 -15.64 -25.52 -3.91
CA LEU A 183 -15.77 -24.08 -4.13
C LEU A 183 -15.19 -23.62 -5.47
N LYS A 184 -15.54 -22.41 -5.89
CA LYS A 184 -14.92 -21.74 -7.05
C LYS A 184 -13.82 -20.80 -6.56
N ARG A 185 -12.60 -21.00 -7.04
CA ARG A 185 -11.50 -20.08 -6.72
C ARG A 185 -11.55 -18.86 -7.62
N TRP A 186 -11.15 -17.74 -7.06
CA TRP A 186 -10.93 -16.47 -7.72
C TRP A 186 -9.48 -16.05 -7.53
N ALA A 187 -8.88 -15.51 -8.59
CA ALA A 187 -7.46 -15.23 -8.62
C ALA A 187 -7.10 -13.81 -8.19
N ARG A 188 -8.05 -12.87 -8.26
CA ARG A 188 -7.81 -11.44 -8.07
C ARG A 188 -8.92 -10.83 -7.22
N PHE A 189 -8.53 -9.87 -6.38
CA PHE A 189 -9.43 -9.11 -5.54
C PHE A 189 -9.04 -7.63 -5.56
N ARG A 190 -9.98 -6.75 -5.89
CA ARG A 190 -9.81 -5.30 -5.85
C ARG A 190 -10.14 -4.78 -4.45
N LEU A 191 -9.21 -4.04 -3.87
CA LEU A 191 -9.35 -3.38 -2.58
C LEU A 191 -10.07 -2.03 -2.74
N PRO A 192 -10.67 -1.48 -1.67
CA PRO A 192 -11.27 -0.14 -1.69
C PRO A 192 -10.31 0.98 -2.11
N ASN A 193 -9.01 0.80 -1.81
CA ASN A 193 -7.95 1.74 -2.17
C ASN A 193 -7.50 1.64 -3.65
N GLY A 194 -8.18 0.82 -4.45
CA GLY A 194 -7.91 0.65 -5.88
C GLY A 194 -6.83 -0.37 -6.23
N GLN A 195 -6.11 -0.92 -5.25
CA GLN A 195 -5.12 -1.97 -5.51
C GLN A 195 -5.78 -3.28 -5.94
N ILE A 196 -5.10 -4.05 -6.79
CA ILE A 196 -5.52 -5.42 -7.14
C ILE A 196 -4.59 -6.41 -6.45
N ALA A 197 -5.10 -7.08 -5.41
CA ALA A 197 -4.44 -8.21 -4.78
C ALA A 197 -4.63 -9.46 -5.64
N ARG A 198 -3.52 -10.04 -6.07
CA ARG A 198 -3.49 -11.27 -6.86
C ARG A 198 -3.37 -12.48 -5.94
N SER A 199 -3.21 -13.66 -6.52
CA SER A 199 -3.13 -14.91 -5.77
C SER A 199 -2.02 -15.79 -6.31
N HIS A 200 -1.42 -16.57 -5.41
CA HIS A 200 -0.40 -17.55 -5.73
C HIS A 200 -0.89 -18.54 -6.81
N TRP A 201 -2.17 -18.91 -6.81
CA TRP A 201 -2.73 -19.86 -7.76
C TRP A 201 -2.46 -19.50 -9.23
N LYS A 202 -2.69 -18.24 -9.61
CA LYS A 202 -2.43 -17.78 -11.00
C LYS A 202 -1.03 -17.22 -11.20
N GLU A 203 -0.43 -16.66 -10.15
CA GLU A 203 0.91 -16.12 -10.22
C GLU A 203 1.98 -17.18 -10.43
N LYS A 204 1.84 -18.38 -9.84
CA LYS A 204 2.80 -19.48 -10.01
C LYS A 204 2.93 -20.01 -11.44
N GLU A 205 1.98 -19.68 -12.32
CA GLU A 205 2.00 -20.07 -13.74
C GLU A 205 3.00 -19.21 -14.54
N LYS A 206 3.51 -18.11 -13.95
CA LYS A 206 4.49 -17.21 -14.58
C LYS A 206 5.89 -17.42 -14.01
N SER A 207 6.91 -17.18 -14.82
CA SER A 207 8.29 -17.12 -14.34
C SER A 207 8.50 -15.91 -13.43
N LEU A 208 9.48 -16.01 -12.51
CA LEU A 208 9.81 -14.93 -11.57
C LEU A 208 10.26 -13.63 -12.27
N GLU A 209 10.82 -13.72 -13.47
CA GLU A 209 11.26 -12.56 -14.25
C GLU A 209 10.09 -11.78 -14.88
N ASN A 210 9.01 -12.49 -15.19
CA ASN A 210 7.84 -11.91 -15.87
C ASN A 210 6.70 -11.57 -14.90
N ILE A 211 6.89 -11.85 -13.61
CA ILE A 211 5.83 -11.65 -12.62
C ILE A 211 5.98 -10.33 -11.88
N ARG A 212 4.94 -9.50 -11.97
CA ARG A 212 4.73 -8.42 -11.02
C ARG A 212 3.92 -8.94 -9.85
N MET A 213 4.61 -9.50 -8.86
CA MET A 213 4.00 -10.18 -7.72
C MET A 213 3.13 -9.22 -6.90
N ALA A 214 1.85 -9.57 -6.74
CA ALA A 214 0.86 -8.80 -5.98
C ALA A 214 -0.01 -9.70 -5.08
N ARG A 215 0.49 -10.90 -4.74
CA ARG A 215 -0.19 -11.88 -3.88
C ARG A 215 0.02 -11.70 -2.38
N ASN A 216 0.89 -10.77 -1.96
CA ASN A 216 1.15 -10.51 -0.54
C ASN A 216 0.31 -9.34 -0.06
N VAL A 217 -0.35 -9.51 1.09
CA VAL A 217 -1.28 -8.54 1.65
C VAL A 217 -0.97 -8.23 3.11
N LYS A 218 -1.16 -6.98 3.50
CA LYS A 218 -1.19 -6.53 4.89
C LYS A 218 -2.62 -6.66 5.39
N ILE A 219 -2.80 -7.34 6.51
CA ILE A 219 -4.11 -7.59 7.12
C ILE A 219 -4.15 -7.12 8.57
N CYS A 220 -5.34 -6.74 9.03
CA CYS A 220 -5.60 -6.42 10.43
C CYS A 220 -6.48 -7.53 11.05
N LEU A 221 -5.87 -8.41 11.83
CA LEU A 221 -6.57 -9.50 12.54
C LEU A 221 -6.60 -9.18 14.03
N LYS A 222 -7.81 -9.05 14.60
CA LYS A 222 -8.00 -8.77 16.05
C LYS A 222 -7.19 -7.54 16.53
N GLY A 223 -7.08 -6.50 15.70
CA GLY A 223 -6.32 -5.29 15.99
C GLY A 223 -4.80 -5.41 15.79
N GLN A 224 -4.29 -6.56 15.33
CA GLN A 224 -2.88 -6.79 15.07
C GLN A 224 -2.60 -6.81 13.57
N THR A 225 -1.51 -6.14 13.19
CA THR A 225 -1.03 -6.15 11.81
C THR A 225 -0.26 -7.43 11.55
N GLU A 226 -0.70 -8.20 10.57
CA GLU A 226 -0.05 -9.42 10.09
C GLU A 226 0.13 -9.32 8.56
N ILE A 227 1.05 -10.12 8.01
CA ILE A 227 1.27 -10.19 6.57
C ILE A 227 0.94 -11.60 6.09
N ALA A 228 0.25 -11.70 4.95
CA ALA A 228 -0.19 -12.97 4.40
C ALA A 228 0.14 -13.10 2.91
N GLU A 229 0.51 -14.29 2.47
CA GLU A 229 0.56 -14.66 1.06
C GLU A 229 -0.77 -15.32 0.67
N VAL A 230 -1.52 -14.71 -0.24
CA VAL A 230 -2.84 -15.20 -0.65
C VAL A 230 -2.71 -16.31 -1.69
N TYR A 231 -3.38 -17.43 -1.46
CA TYR A 231 -3.41 -18.57 -2.38
C TYR A 231 -4.54 -18.50 -3.40
N PHE A 232 -5.74 -18.14 -2.94
CA PHE A 232 -6.89 -17.79 -3.77
C PHE A 232 -8.00 -17.16 -2.92
N TYR A 233 -8.94 -16.50 -3.58
CA TYR A 233 -10.17 -16.00 -2.96
C TYR A 233 -11.34 -16.92 -3.29
N PHE A 234 -12.37 -16.94 -2.45
CA PHE A 234 -13.57 -17.73 -2.68
C PHE A 234 -14.79 -17.12 -2.01
N GLU A 235 -15.95 -17.60 -2.44
CA GLU A 235 -17.25 -17.21 -1.90
C GLU A 235 -17.74 -18.36 -0.99
N ALA A 236 -18.31 -18.02 0.16
CA ALA A 236 -19.00 -18.94 1.06
C ALA A 236 -20.46 -18.49 1.19
N GLU A 237 -21.41 -19.42 1.24
CA GLU A 237 -22.85 -19.13 1.17
C GLU A 237 -23.34 -18.29 2.36
N ASP A 238 -22.72 -18.45 3.54
CA ASP A 238 -23.07 -17.71 4.77
C ASP A 238 -22.17 -16.49 5.05
N GLN A 239 -21.43 -15.99 4.05
CA GLN A 239 -20.52 -14.86 4.23
C GLN A 239 -20.90 -13.71 3.30
N GLU A 240 -21.09 -12.52 3.90
CA GLU A 240 -21.38 -11.30 3.14
C GLU A 240 -20.21 -10.83 2.27
N THR A 241 -18.98 -11.21 2.65
CA THR A 241 -17.77 -10.86 1.92
C THR A 241 -16.97 -12.07 1.50
N PRO A 242 -16.18 -11.94 0.43
CA PRO A 242 -15.37 -13.04 -0.01
C PRO A 242 -14.28 -13.33 1.02
N LEU A 243 -13.90 -14.60 1.08
CA LEU A 243 -12.85 -15.09 1.94
C LEU A 243 -11.56 -15.25 1.14
N ALA A 244 -10.43 -15.15 1.82
CA ALA A 244 -9.12 -15.46 1.27
C ALA A 244 -8.56 -16.68 1.99
N LEU A 245 -8.13 -17.68 1.22
CA LEU A 245 -7.21 -18.69 1.73
C LEU A 245 -5.78 -18.15 1.57
N ALA A 246 -5.02 -18.13 2.65
CA ALA A 246 -3.68 -17.57 2.68
C ALA A 246 -2.76 -18.34 3.63
N ALA A 247 -1.47 -18.01 3.59
CA ALA A 247 -0.50 -18.44 4.58
C ALA A 247 0.10 -17.20 5.25
N LEU A 248 0.18 -17.17 6.58
CA LEU A 248 0.72 -16.02 7.32
C LEU A 248 2.23 -16.09 7.37
N TYR A 249 2.89 -14.97 7.07
CA TYR A 249 4.29 -14.78 7.43
C TYR A 249 4.43 -14.80 8.94
N SER A 250 5.61 -15.19 9.44
CA SER A 250 5.87 -15.07 10.87
C SER A 250 5.82 -13.61 11.32
N ARG A 251 5.73 -13.39 12.62
CA ARG A 251 5.98 -12.06 13.19
C ARG A 251 7.40 -11.58 12.90
N PRO A 252 7.60 -10.25 12.83
CA PRO A 252 8.91 -9.70 12.53
C PRO A 252 9.91 -10.00 13.66
N ASP A 253 11.18 -10.11 13.30
CA ASP A 253 12.28 -10.10 14.26
C ASP A 253 12.24 -8.78 15.06
N LYS A 254 11.89 -8.88 16.35
CA LYS A 254 11.68 -7.72 17.23
C LYS A 254 12.94 -6.89 17.41
N ASP A 255 14.09 -7.55 17.54
CA ASP A 255 15.38 -6.88 17.77
C ASP A 255 15.77 -6.10 16.52
N LEU A 256 15.63 -6.71 15.34
CA LEU A 256 15.91 -6.03 14.08
C LEU A 256 14.94 -4.87 13.84
N LEU A 257 13.66 -5.06 14.13
CA LEU A 257 12.66 -4.00 13.98
C LEU A 257 12.97 -2.82 14.90
N GLN A 258 13.34 -3.09 16.16
CA GLN A 258 13.70 -2.04 17.12
C GLN A 258 15.00 -1.31 16.72
N GLN A 259 16.06 -2.06 16.39
CA GLN A 259 17.34 -1.50 15.96
C GLN A 259 17.23 -0.67 14.67
N SER A 260 16.31 -1.05 13.78
CA SER A 260 16.04 -0.34 12.53
C SER A 260 15.02 0.80 12.68
N SER A 261 14.73 1.28 13.89
CA SER A 261 13.74 2.35 14.10
C SER A 261 12.36 2.03 13.49
N GLY A 262 11.95 0.76 13.51
CA GLY A 262 10.67 0.30 12.96
C GLY A 262 10.63 0.16 11.44
N THR A 263 11.76 0.29 10.74
CA THR A 263 11.75 0.30 9.27
C THR A 263 11.89 -1.07 8.63
N VAL A 264 12.64 -1.99 9.24
CA VAL A 264 12.91 -3.33 8.70
C VAL A 264 12.02 -4.34 9.41
N TRP A 265 10.85 -4.58 8.81
CA TRP A 265 9.95 -5.67 9.20
C TRP A 265 10.37 -6.94 8.47
N SER A 266 11.16 -7.78 9.13
CA SER A 266 11.74 -9.00 8.56
C SER A 266 11.11 -10.26 9.17
N CYS A 267 10.58 -11.14 8.31
CA CYS A 267 9.82 -12.32 8.70
C CYS A 267 10.37 -13.59 8.05
N ASN A 268 10.08 -14.75 8.64
CA ASN A 268 10.24 -16.03 7.98
C ASN A 268 9.17 -16.24 6.91
N ALA A 269 9.44 -17.17 5.99
CA ALA A 269 8.47 -17.61 4.99
C ALA A 269 7.12 -17.99 5.62
N PRO A 270 6.01 -17.82 4.88
CA PRO A 270 4.70 -18.13 5.41
C PRO A 270 4.52 -19.64 5.58
N THR A 271 3.84 -20.05 6.64
CA THR A 271 3.60 -21.47 6.96
C THR A 271 2.17 -21.72 7.39
N GLY A 272 1.64 -22.90 7.04
CA GLY A 272 0.26 -23.27 7.32
C GLY A 272 -0.75 -22.48 6.49
N PHE A 273 -1.96 -23.01 6.38
CA PHE A 273 -3.07 -22.29 5.75
C PHE A 273 -3.98 -21.70 6.82
N THR A 274 -4.45 -20.49 6.55
CA THR A 274 -5.49 -19.82 7.30
C THR A 274 -6.52 -19.26 6.33
N VAL A 275 -7.74 -19.07 6.81
CA VAL A 275 -8.78 -18.34 6.10
C VAL A 275 -9.08 -17.06 6.87
N PHE A 276 -9.31 -15.96 6.15
CA PHE A 276 -9.80 -14.72 6.72
C PHE A 276 -10.74 -13.99 5.76
N ASP A 277 -11.58 -13.12 6.32
CA ASP A 277 -12.43 -12.21 5.57
C ASP A 277 -11.58 -11.16 4.84
N THR A 278 -11.81 -10.99 3.53
CA THR A 278 -11.13 -9.96 2.72
C THR A 278 -11.33 -8.53 3.23
N LYS A 279 -12.36 -8.26 4.07
CA LYS A 279 -12.51 -6.98 4.80
C LYS A 279 -11.28 -6.63 5.64
N THR A 280 -10.52 -7.63 6.09
CA THR A 280 -9.32 -7.44 6.92
C THR A 280 -8.12 -6.94 6.13
N ILE A 281 -8.14 -7.04 4.80
CA ILE A 281 -7.04 -6.60 3.93
C ILE A 281 -6.99 -5.08 3.86
N SER A 282 -5.87 -4.50 4.28
CA SER A 282 -5.65 -3.05 4.24
C SER A 282 -4.87 -2.59 3.01
N ALA A 283 -3.92 -3.41 2.52
CA ALA A 283 -3.08 -3.06 1.38
C ALA A 283 -2.43 -4.29 0.74
N VAL A 284 -2.11 -4.17 -0.55
CA VAL A 284 -1.14 -5.05 -1.22
C VAL A 284 0.26 -4.56 -0.91
N VAL A 285 1.14 -5.48 -0.54
CA VAL A 285 2.52 -5.22 -0.13
C VAL A 285 3.48 -6.13 -0.89
N ALA A 286 4.77 -5.78 -0.89
CA ALA A 286 5.81 -6.67 -1.38
C ALA A 286 6.55 -7.31 -0.20
N MET A 287 6.86 -8.59 -0.34
CA MET A 287 7.69 -9.34 0.60
C MET A 287 8.96 -9.76 -0.13
N VAL A 288 10.03 -9.01 0.08
CA VAL A 288 11.27 -9.14 -0.70
C VAL A 288 12.23 -10.08 0.04
N PRO A 289 12.72 -11.15 -0.60
CA PRO A 289 13.64 -12.07 0.05
C PRO A 289 14.97 -11.38 0.37
N HIS A 290 15.52 -11.67 1.54
CA HIS A 290 16.84 -11.22 1.98
C HIS A 290 17.45 -12.20 2.98
N GLU A 291 18.74 -12.07 3.26
CA GLU A 291 19.45 -12.90 4.23
C GLU A 291 19.48 -12.22 5.60
N HIS A 292 19.06 -12.95 6.64
CA HIS A 292 19.14 -12.49 8.03
C HIS A 292 19.49 -13.68 8.94
N LYS A 293 20.49 -13.49 9.81
CA LYS A 293 20.99 -14.55 10.72
C LYS A 293 21.30 -15.88 10.01
N ASN A 294 21.92 -15.83 8.83
CA ASN A 294 22.23 -16.98 7.96
C ASN A 294 21.00 -17.80 7.54
N SER A 295 19.82 -17.18 7.53
CA SER A 295 18.56 -17.79 7.12
C SER A 295 17.83 -16.90 6.13
N LYS A 296 17.01 -17.52 5.28
CA LYS A 296 16.23 -16.80 4.27
C LYS A 296 15.01 -16.16 4.93
N HIS A 297 15.03 -14.83 4.98
CA HIS A 297 13.92 -14.01 5.46
C HIS A 297 13.26 -13.25 4.31
N PHE A 298 12.15 -12.60 4.60
CA PHE A 298 11.45 -11.69 3.70
C PHE A 298 11.19 -10.39 4.45
N PHE A 299 11.54 -9.25 3.84
CA PHE A 299 11.24 -7.94 4.43
C PHE A 299 10.08 -7.26 3.72
N LEU A 300 9.27 -6.57 4.51
CA LEU A 300 8.10 -5.84 4.04
C LEU A 300 8.49 -4.56 3.29
N VAL A 301 7.90 -4.37 2.11
CA VAL A 301 7.94 -3.12 1.37
C VAL A 301 6.51 -2.67 1.09
N GLU A 302 6.19 -1.47 1.58
CA GLU A 302 4.91 -0.80 1.34
C GLU A 302 5.09 0.29 0.27
N LYS A 303 4.05 0.51 -0.53
CA LYS A 303 4.02 1.62 -1.49
C LYS A 303 3.89 2.95 -0.72
N PRO A 304 4.89 3.84 -0.76
CA PRO A 304 4.80 5.13 -0.08
C PRO A 304 3.65 5.96 -0.63
N GLY A 305 2.95 6.68 0.24
CA GLY A 305 1.86 7.58 -0.17
C GLY A 305 0.62 6.87 -0.74
N LEU A 306 0.44 5.57 -0.49
CA LEU A 306 -0.70 4.79 -1.00
C LEU A 306 -2.05 5.46 -0.70
N GLU A 307 -2.24 5.96 0.52
CA GLU A 307 -3.46 6.66 0.93
C GLU A 307 -3.75 7.92 0.11
N ILE A 308 -2.72 8.60 -0.39
CA ILE A 308 -2.91 9.81 -1.22
C ILE A 308 -3.07 9.46 -2.68
N THR A 309 -2.33 8.45 -3.17
CA THR A 309 -2.58 7.96 -4.53
C THR A 309 -4.02 7.46 -4.68
N SER A 310 -4.56 6.74 -3.70
CA SER A 310 -5.96 6.28 -3.73
C SER A 310 -6.96 7.43 -3.69
N LEU A 311 -6.73 8.49 -2.90
CA LEU A 311 -7.55 9.71 -2.94
C LEU A 311 -7.50 10.43 -4.29
N ALA A 312 -6.36 10.38 -4.98
CA ALA A 312 -6.21 10.93 -6.33
C ALA A 312 -6.85 10.06 -7.43
N GLY A 313 -7.69 9.08 -7.06
CA GLY A 313 -8.37 8.18 -7.99
C GLY A 313 -7.47 7.09 -8.59
N TYR A 314 -6.26 6.88 -8.06
CA TYR A 314 -5.39 5.82 -8.57
C TYR A 314 -6.01 4.44 -8.35
N ARG A 315 -6.02 3.64 -9.41
CA ARG A 315 -6.43 2.24 -9.39
C ARG A 315 -5.45 1.42 -10.21
N ASP A 316 -5.15 0.21 -9.75
CA ASP A 316 -4.37 -0.73 -10.55
C ASP A 316 -5.22 -1.12 -11.77
N LYS A 317 -4.61 -1.08 -12.96
CA LYS A 317 -5.25 -1.57 -14.16
C LYS A 317 -5.18 -3.10 -14.18
N ASP A 318 -6.29 -3.71 -14.59
CA ASP A 318 -6.32 -5.15 -14.86
C ASP A 318 -5.80 -5.40 -16.29
N ASP A 319 -4.50 -5.20 -16.51
CA ASP A 319 -3.86 -5.27 -17.83
C ASP A 319 -3.72 -6.71 -18.38
N GLU A 320 -4.40 -7.68 -17.77
CA GLU A 320 -4.29 -9.11 -18.11
C GLU A 320 -5.67 -9.77 -18.17
N ALA A 321 -6.45 -9.38 -19.19
CA ALA A 321 -7.59 -10.15 -19.66
C ALA A 321 -7.11 -11.28 -20.59
#